data_AF-A0A3D5KBN8-F1
#
_entry.id   AF-A0A3D5KBN8-F1
#
_cell.length_a   1.000
_cell.length_b   1.000
_cell.length_c   1.000
_cell.angle_alpha   90.00
_cell.angle_beta   90.00
_cell.angle_gamma   90.00
#
_symmetry.space_group_name_H-M   'P 1'
#
loop_
_entity.id
_entity.type
_entity.pdbx_description
1 polymer ?
#
loop_
_entity_poly.entity_id
_entity_poly.type
_entity_poly.pdbx_seq_one_letter_code
_entity_poly.pdbx_strand_id
1 'polypeptide(L)'
;MKLRKITRKLLLGLFITSLLMTAPDYKVHADAFNIVTLGADLTDQQKEEMLQYFNVTEEDASIIEITIEEESKYLSGIASKSQIGNKSISCSCVEPTNSGGLNISLNNLTWVDENMIRNALITAGIE
;
A
#
# COMPACT_ATOMS: atom_id res chain seq x y z
N MET A 1 -63.37 5.04 -5.18
CA MET A 1 -62.40 4.65 -4.11
C MET A 1 -61.19 3.83 -4.58
N LYS A 2 -61.29 3.00 -5.64
CA LYS A 2 -60.17 2.13 -6.10
C LYS A 2 -59.04 2.89 -6.83
N LEU A 3 -59.38 3.89 -7.65
CA LEU A 3 -58.38 4.65 -8.44
C LEU A 3 -57.40 5.46 -7.55
N ARG A 4 -57.90 6.10 -6.48
CA ARG A 4 -57.07 6.80 -5.48
C ARG A 4 -56.14 5.86 -4.69
N LYS A 5 -56.53 4.59 -4.53
CA LYS A 5 -55.68 3.56 -3.90
C LYS A 5 -54.57 3.10 -4.85
N ILE A 6 -54.85 3.04 -6.15
CA ILE A 6 -53.87 2.68 -7.18
C ILE A 6 -52.84 3.81 -7.34
N THR A 7 -53.28 5.07 -7.45
CA THR A 7 -52.35 6.22 -7.55
C THR A 7 -51.47 6.39 -6.31
N ARG A 8 -52.00 6.12 -5.10
CA ARG A 8 -51.21 6.09 -3.87
C ARG A 8 -50.17 4.97 -3.86
N LYS A 9 -50.51 3.77 -4.32
CA LYS A 9 -49.55 2.65 -4.43
C LYS A 9 -48.46 2.94 -5.46
N LEU A 10 -48.81 3.63 -6.55
CA LEU A 10 -47.88 4.00 -7.61
C LEU A 10 -46.92 5.11 -7.16
N LEU A 11 -47.41 6.11 -6.43
CA LEU A 11 -46.59 7.14 -5.77
C LEU A 11 -45.67 6.55 -4.71
N LEU A 12 -46.14 5.58 -3.92
CA LEU A 12 -45.32 4.91 -2.91
C LEU A 12 -44.21 4.06 -3.55
N GLY A 13 -44.54 3.37 -4.66
CA GLY A 13 -43.55 2.66 -5.46
C GLY A 13 -42.49 3.59 -6.04
N LEU A 14 -42.90 4.74 -6.59
CA LEU A 14 -41.98 5.72 -7.17
C LEU A 14 -41.02 6.32 -6.12
N PHE A 15 -41.52 6.58 -4.91
CA PHE A 15 -40.73 7.11 -3.80
C PHE A 15 -39.70 6.10 -3.28
N ILE A 16 -40.06 4.81 -3.24
CA ILE A 16 -39.12 3.74 -2.86
C ILE A 16 -38.03 3.59 -3.92
N THR A 17 -38.37 3.66 -5.20
CA THR A 17 -37.39 3.56 -6.30
C THR A 17 -36.45 4.77 -6.37
N SER A 18 -36.90 5.98 -6.00
CA SER A 18 -36.01 7.15 -5.97
C SER A 18 -35.02 7.10 -4.80
N LEU A 19 -35.39 6.46 -3.69
CA LEU A 19 -34.51 6.35 -2.52
C LEU A 19 -33.32 5.40 -2.77
N LEU A 20 -33.54 4.31 -3.52
CA LEU A 20 -32.52 3.32 -3.90
C LEU A 20 -31.43 3.86 -4.84
N MET A 21 -31.70 4.94 -5.58
CA MET A 21 -30.76 5.53 -6.55
C MET A 21 -29.82 6.59 -5.95
N THR A 22 -29.96 6.90 -4.66
CA THR A 22 -29.19 7.97 -3.99
C THR A 22 -28.09 7.44 -3.06
N ALA A 23 -27.82 6.13 -3.07
CA ALA A 23 -26.70 5.60 -2.33
C ALA A 23 -25.40 6.14 -2.98
N PRO A 24 -24.56 6.89 -2.24
CA PRO A 24 -23.22 7.22 -2.71
C PRO A 24 -22.45 5.92 -2.93
N ASP A 25 -21.87 5.79 -4.12
CA ASP A 25 -20.97 4.71 -4.48
C ASP A 25 -19.63 4.95 -3.76
N TYR A 26 -19.55 4.58 -2.48
CA TYR A 26 -18.28 4.56 -1.77
C TYR A 26 -17.46 3.41 -2.34
N LYS A 27 -16.54 3.70 -3.26
CA LYS A 27 -15.46 2.79 -3.58
C LYS A 27 -14.57 2.66 -2.35
N VAL A 28 -14.94 1.75 -1.46
CA VAL A 28 -14.07 1.30 -0.38
C VAL A 28 -13.16 0.26 -1.01
N HIS A 29 -11.92 0.67 -1.28
CA HIS A 29 -10.88 -0.23 -1.76
C HIS A 29 -10.37 -1.03 -0.56
N ALA A 30 -10.98 -2.20 -0.32
CA ALA A 30 -10.57 -3.13 0.73
C ALA A 30 -9.39 -4.02 0.30
N ASP A 31 -9.03 -3.98 -0.98
CA ASP A 31 -7.95 -4.77 -1.54
C ASP A 31 -6.60 -4.18 -1.14
N ALA A 32 -5.71 -5.08 -0.74
CA ALA A 32 -4.39 -4.76 -0.27
C ALA A 32 -3.58 -4.11 -1.42
N PHE A 33 -3.32 -2.81 -1.31
CA PHE A 33 -2.49 -2.09 -2.26
C PHE A 33 -1.03 -2.52 -2.12
N ASN A 34 -0.28 -2.40 -3.22
CA ASN A 34 1.16 -2.46 -3.15
C ASN A 34 1.66 -1.31 -2.29
N ILE A 35 2.59 -1.59 -1.38
CA ILE A 35 3.23 -0.54 -0.57
C ILE A 35 4.65 -0.39 -1.09
N VAL A 36 4.97 0.79 -1.58
CA VAL A 36 6.32 1.13 -2.04
C VAL A 36 6.93 2.11 -1.06
N THR A 37 8.10 1.77 -0.52
CA THR A 37 8.93 2.73 0.21
C THR A 37 10.05 3.22 -0.68
N LEU A 38 10.25 4.53 -0.71
CA LEU A 38 11.32 5.19 -1.44
C LEU A 38 12.17 6.00 -0.47
N GLY A 39 13.49 5.94 -0.62
CA GLY A 39 14.39 6.79 0.13
C GLY A 39 14.20 8.26 -0.25
N ALA A 40 14.12 9.14 0.75
CA ALA A 40 13.86 10.57 0.53
C ALA A 40 14.99 11.30 -0.21
N ASP A 41 16.21 10.74 -0.24
CA ASP A 41 17.36 11.32 -0.93
C ASP A 41 17.48 10.90 -2.40
N LEU A 42 16.49 10.15 -2.93
CA LEU A 42 16.40 9.84 -4.36
C LEU A 42 15.96 11.06 -5.15
N THR A 43 16.53 11.25 -6.33
CA THR A 43 16.01 12.24 -7.29
C THR A 43 14.67 11.77 -7.87
N ASP A 44 13.87 12.71 -8.40
CA ASP A 44 12.57 12.36 -9.00
C ASP A 44 12.72 11.33 -10.13
N GLN A 45 13.79 11.43 -10.94
CA GLN A 45 14.11 10.44 -11.95
C GLN A 45 14.39 9.06 -11.34
N GLN A 46 15.16 9.00 -10.24
CA GLN A 46 15.45 7.72 -9.58
C GLN A 46 14.19 7.12 -8.94
N LYS A 47 13.29 7.94 -8.40
CA LYS A 47 12.00 7.48 -7.88
C LYS A 47 11.19 6.83 -9.00
N GLU A 48 11.11 7.46 -10.16
CA GLU A 48 10.40 6.91 -11.33
C GLU A 48 11.05 5.61 -11.83
N GLU A 49 12.39 5.55 -11.90
CA GLU A 49 13.14 4.33 -12.23
C GLU A 49 12.82 3.18 -11.26
N MET A 50 12.67 3.47 -9.96
CA MET A 50 12.32 2.47 -8.97
C MET A 50 10.88 1.98 -9.07
N LEU A 51 9.91 2.87 -9.37
CA LEU A 51 8.53 2.45 -9.63
C LEU A 51 8.45 1.53 -10.86
N GLN A 52 9.20 1.86 -11.92
CA GLN A 52 9.33 1.00 -13.10
C GLN A 52 9.98 -0.34 -12.76
N TYR A 53 11.03 -0.34 -11.94
CA TYR A 53 11.69 -1.57 -11.48
C TYR A 53 10.74 -2.49 -10.72
N PHE A 54 9.87 -1.92 -9.87
CA PHE A 54 8.84 -2.66 -9.15
C PHE A 54 7.60 -2.98 -10.01
N ASN A 55 7.54 -2.50 -11.26
CA ASN A 55 6.42 -2.70 -12.16
C ASN A 55 5.07 -2.23 -11.56
N VAL A 56 5.09 -1.08 -10.89
CA VAL A 56 3.93 -0.44 -10.25
C VAL A 56 3.76 1.00 -10.70
N THR A 57 2.53 1.50 -10.68
CA THR A 57 2.23 2.91 -10.92
C THR A 57 1.84 3.61 -9.61
N GLU A 58 1.83 4.95 -9.61
CA GLU A 58 1.38 5.74 -8.44
C GLU A 58 -0.11 5.49 -8.09
N GLU A 59 -0.91 5.00 -9.04
CA GLU A 59 -2.32 4.66 -8.81
C GLU A 59 -2.48 3.27 -8.19
N ASP A 60 -1.54 2.36 -8.45
CA ASP A 60 -1.57 0.96 -8.00
C ASP A 60 -0.88 0.76 -6.64
N ALA A 61 -0.12 1.76 -6.17
CA ALA A 61 0.70 1.65 -4.98
C ALA A 61 0.57 2.84 -4.04
N SER A 62 0.60 2.56 -2.73
CA SER A 62 0.82 3.58 -1.72
C SER A 62 2.32 3.84 -1.58
N ILE A 63 2.75 5.02 -2.00
CA ILE A 63 4.15 5.44 -1.93
C ILE A 63 4.40 6.15 -0.59
N ILE A 64 5.41 5.69 0.13
CA ILE A 64 5.86 6.25 1.40
C ILE A 64 7.33 6.64 1.24
N GLU A 65 7.67 7.88 1.58
CA GLU A 65 9.06 8.31 1.63
C GLU A 65 9.64 8.08 3.03
N ILE A 66 10.86 7.57 3.06
CA ILE A 66 11.60 7.33 4.31
C ILE A 66 12.80 8.27 4.37
N THR A 67 12.98 8.95 5.49
CA THR A 67 14.13 9.85 5.68
C THR A 67 15.27 9.19 6.45
N ILE A 68 16.47 9.77 6.33
CA ILE A 68 17.63 9.30 7.08
C ILE A 68 17.44 9.40 8.60
N GLU A 69 16.65 10.36 9.09
CA GLU A 69 16.32 10.49 10.51
C GLU A 69 15.44 9.33 10.99
N GLU A 70 14.50 8.88 10.17
CA GLU A 70 13.65 7.73 10.48
C GLU A 70 14.46 6.44 10.49
N GLU A 71 15.30 6.20 9.49
CA GLU A 71 16.23 5.07 9.46
C GLU A 71 17.14 5.08 10.68
N SER A 72 17.73 6.23 11.03
CA SER A 72 18.60 6.37 12.19
C SER A 72 17.87 6.07 13.50
N LYS A 73 16.61 6.48 13.61
CA LYS A 73 15.76 6.24 14.78
C LYS A 73 15.42 4.77 14.94
N TYR A 74 14.95 4.11 13.87
CA TYR A 74 14.46 2.73 13.96
C TYR A 74 15.56 1.68 13.90
N LEU A 75 16.69 1.98 13.25
CA LEU A 75 17.83 1.06 13.15
C LEU A 75 18.89 1.31 14.23
N SER A 76 18.69 2.30 15.11
CA SER A 76 19.60 2.56 16.23
C SER A 76 19.75 1.34 17.13
N GLY A 77 20.99 0.93 17.38
CA GLY A 77 21.30 -0.25 18.21
C GLY A 77 21.16 -1.59 17.49
N ILE A 78 20.67 -1.61 16.25
CA ILE A 78 20.60 -2.80 15.38
C ILE A 78 21.69 -2.70 14.31
N ALA A 79 21.77 -1.55 13.65
CA ALA A 79 22.76 -1.22 12.62
C ALA A 79 23.80 -0.23 13.16
N SER A 80 25.05 -0.40 12.75
CA SER A 80 26.09 0.62 13.00
C SER A 80 25.81 1.88 12.17
N LYS A 81 26.30 3.05 12.62
CA LYS A 81 26.18 4.30 11.86
C LYS A 81 26.74 4.19 10.43
N SER A 82 27.79 3.41 10.23
CA SER A 82 28.35 3.16 8.90
C SER A 82 27.44 2.32 8.00
N GLN A 83 26.63 1.44 8.59
CA GLN A 83 25.66 0.62 7.84
C GLN A 83 24.41 1.42 7.49
N ILE A 84 23.95 2.30 8.39
CA ILE A 84 22.83 3.21 8.11
C ILE A 84 23.24 4.27 7.07
N GLY A 85 24.47 4.80 7.19
CA GLY A 85 24.97 5.83 6.29
C GLY A 85 24.41 7.21 6.64
N ASN A 86 24.41 8.10 5.64
CA ASN A 86 24.01 9.51 5.78
C ASN A 86 22.94 9.92 4.77
N LYS A 87 22.47 8.99 3.93
CA LYS A 87 21.47 9.23 2.89
C LYS A 87 20.49 8.06 2.86
N SER A 88 19.20 8.34 2.79
CA SER A 88 18.17 7.34 2.57
C SER A 88 17.93 7.16 1.08
N ILE A 89 18.49 6.08 0.53
CA ILE A 89 18.37 5.71 -0.90
C ILE A 89 17.79 4.29 -1.09
N SER A 90 17.51 3.60 0.01
CA SER A 90 16.97 2.25 -0.02
C SER A 90 15.50 2.28 -0.42
N CYS A 91 15.06 1.26 -1.16
CA CYS A 91 13.68 1.13 -1.60
C CYS A 91 13.17 -0.28 -1.32
N SER A 92 11.86 -0.40 -1.09
CA SER A 92 11.20 -1.71 -1.01
C SER A 92 9.81 -1.65 -1.62
N CYS A 93 9.33 -2.78 -2.14
CA CYS A 93 7.96 -2.96 -2.57
C CYS A 93 7.39 -4.19 -1.87
N VAL A 94 6.22 -4.06 -1.27
CA VAL A 94 5.48 -5.16 -0.64
C VAL A 94 4.20 -5.35 -1.42
N GLU A 95 4.13 -6.50 -2.09
CA GLU A 95 2.95 -6.93 -2.84
C GLU A 95 2.19 -7.98 -2.02
N PRO A 96 0.95 -7.68 -1.61
CA PRO A 96 0.13 -8.63 -0.88
C PRO A 96 -0.32 -9.76 -1.79
N THR A 97 -0.17 -11.00 -1.32
CA THR A 97 -0.60 -12.20 -2.05
C THR A 97 -1.63 -12.97 -1.24
N ASN A 98 -2.55 -13.66 -1.93
CA ASN A 98 -3.59 -14.46 -1.26
C ASN A 98 -3.09 -15.83 -0.81
N SER A 99 -1.92 -16.27 -1.28
CA SER A 99 -1.33 -17.57 -1.01
C SER A 99 0.11 -17.63 -1.53
N GLY A 100 0.95 -18.47 -0.93
CA GLY A 100 2.30 -18.75 -1.43
C GLY A 100 3.43 -18.41 -0.46
N GLY A 101 3.10 -17.77 0.65
CA GLY A 101 4.04 -17.37 1.69
C GLY A 101 4.94 -16.20 1.26
N LEU A 102 5.96 -15.91 2.07
CA LEU A 102 6.94 -14.85 1.76
C LEU A 102 7.85 -15.19 0.56
N ASN A 103 7.68 -14.45 -0.54
CA ASN A 103 8.63 -14.40 -1.66
C ASN A 103 9.44 -13.11 -1.59
N ILE A 104 10.76 -13.22 -1.46
CA ILE A 104 11.65 -12.08 -1.22
C ILE A 104 12.70 -12.06 -2.33
N SER A 105 12.78 -10.94 -3.05
CA SER A 105 13.82 -10.67 -4.05
C SER A 105 14.70 -9.53 -3.57
N LEU A 106 16.02 -9.73 -3.63
CA LEU A 106 17.00 -8.74 -3.18
C LEU A 106 17.83 -8.24 -4.35
N ASN A 107 18.09 -6.94 -4.37
CA ASN A 107 18.98 -6.32 -5.34
C ASN A 107 19.85 -5.27 -4.66
N ASN A 108 21.16 -5.28 -4.98
CA ASN A 108 22.14 -4.31 -4.48
C ASN A 108 22.19 -4.13 -2.94
N LEU A 109 21.97 -5.21 -2.18
CA LEU A 109 22.12 -5.23 -0.72
C LEU A 109 23.50 -5.75 -0.32
N THR A 110 24.11 -5.11 0.68
CA THR A 110 25.49 -5.42 1.14
C THR A 110 25.57 -5.90 2.59
N TRP A 111 24.56 -5.57 3.41
CA TRP A 111 24.56 -5.89 4.83
C TRP A 111 23.45 -6.86 5.24
N VAL A 112 22.25 -6.65 4.75
CA VAL A 112 21.08 -7.47 5.09
C VAL A 112 20.89 -8.54 4.03
N ASP A 113 20.72 -9.79 4.45
CA ASP A 113 20.41 -10.92 3.57
C ASP A 113 18.92 -11.30 3.60
N GLU A 114 18.54 -12.26 2.76
CA GLU A 114 17.15 -12.69 2.61
C GLU A 114 16.61 -13.31 3.91
N ASN A 115 17.44 -14.06 4.63
CA ASN A 115 17.04 -14.72 5.86
C ASN A 115 16.77 -13.70 6.97
N MET A 116 17.56 -12.65 7.05
CA MET A 116 17.34 -11.54 7.98
C MET A 116 16.00 -10.86 7.72
N ILE A 117 15.70 -10.53 6.47
CA ILE A 117 14.41 -9.91 6.09
C ILE A 117 13.25 -10.86 6.38
N ARG A 118 13.36 -12.12 5.95
CA ARG A 118 12.35 -13.16 6.16
C ARG A 118 12.01 -13.34 7.63
N ASN A 119 13.04 -13.47 8.49
CA ASN A 119 12.84 -13.65 9.92
C ASN A 119 12.21 -12.42 10.58
N ALA A 120 12.58 -11.21 10.14
CA ALA A 120 11.97 -9.98 10.64
C ALA A 120 10.48 -9.91 10.28
N LEU A 121 10.12 -10.24 9.03
CA LEU A 121 8.72 -10.27 8.57
C LEU A 121 7.90 -11.33 9.32
N ILE A 122 8.43 -12.54 9.50
CA ILE A 122 7.77 -13.59 10.30
C ILE A 122 7.57 -13.15 11.75
N THR A 123 8.58 -12.50 12.35
CA THR A 123 8.47 -11.97 13.73
C THR A 123 7.40 -10.89 13.84
N ALA A 124 7.19 -10.12 12.78
CA ALA A 124 6.11 -9.14 12.67
C ALA A 124 4.72 -9.78 12.41
N GLY A 125 4.66 -11.11 12.24
CA GLY A 125 3.42 -11.86 11.97
C GLY A 125 3.00 -11.86 10.51
N ILE A 126 3.92 -11.58 9.58
CA ILE A 126 3.67 -11.66 8.14
C ILE A 126 4.07 -13.05 7.66
N GLU A 127 3.16 -13.74 6.98
CA GLU A 127 3.34 -15.11 6.50
C GLU A 127 3.05 -15.28 5.01
#